data_AF-D4XRI9-F1
#
_entry.id   AF-D4XRI9-F1
#
_cell.length_a   1.000
_cell.length_b   1.000
_cell.length_c   1.000
_cell.angle_alpha   90.00
_cell.angle_beta   90.00
_cell.angle_gamma   90.00
#
_symmetry.space_group_name_H-M   'P 1'
#
loop_
_entity.id
_entity.type
_entity.pdbx_description
1 polymer ?
#
loop_
_entity_poly.entity_id
_entity_poly.type
_entity_poly.pdbx_seq_one_letter_code
_entity_poly.pdbx_strand_id
1 'polypeptide(L)'
;KQILQSVLIPLIMTLVLCIFLILWIIRIEFQPLDQIAQHLSHKKQHLSDAATYLLELKTQNIPKEIQPFVDGLLELIHNLHQSLENEKSFSAFAAHELRSPLTAIKTHVQLSQLMLSQNKHTHDKISFNLKRAEVSIQRYEQLLEQLLLLSKTEIQPQHSSMEFSDVTHTLQQVISDLEQKYPDLSEHLNIDWGSFSTINLPQAVLAVVLKNLIENAFFTCTVYNPYSSVHGK
;
A
#
# COMPACT_ATOMS: atom_id res chain seq x y z
N LYS A 1 -40.02 -65.74 -12.53
CA LYS A 1 -40.31 -64.87 -11.34
C LYS A 1 -39.32 -65.10 -10.20
N GLN A 2 -39.01 -66.34 -9.79
CA GLN A 2 -38.04 -66.63 -8.71
C GLN A 2 -36.59 -66.18 -9.00
N ILE A 3 -36.10 -66.34 -10.23
CA ILE A 3 -34.74 -65.89 -10.61
C ILE A 3 -34.62 -64.35 -10.54
N LEU A 4 -35.69 -63.64 -10.92
CA LEU A 4 -35.73 -62.18 -10.85
C LEU A 4 -35.67 -61.69 -9.40
N GLN A 5 -36.41 -62.32 -8.47
CA GLN A 5 -36.34 -62.00 -7.03
C GLN A 5 -34.98 -62.33 -6.41
N SER A 6 -34.38 -63.46 -6.78
CA SER A 6 -33.09 -63.89 -6.22
C SER A 6 -31.92 -62.97 -6.59
N VAL A 7 -32.04 -62.21 -7.67
CA VAL A 7 -31.03 -61.24 -8.12
C VAL A 7 -31.39 -59.82 -7.67
N LEU A 8 -32.67 -59.46 -7.71
CA LEU A 8 -33.10 -58.08 -7.41
C LEU A 8 -32.98 -57.73 -5.92
N ILE A 9 -33.24 -58.68 -5.01
CA ILE A 9 -33.15 -58.47 -3.57
C ILE A 9 -31.71 -58.14 -3.11
N PRO A 10 -30.68 -58.96 -3.43
CA PRO A 10 -29.31 -58.63 -3.03
C PRO A 10 -28.82 -57.35 -3.71
N LEU A 11 -29.21 -57.09 -4.97
CA LEU A 11 -28.85 -55.85 -5.67
C LEU A 11 -29.38 -54.60 -4.95
N ILE A 12 -30.65 -54.60 -4.54
CA ILE A 12 -31.25 -53.49 -3.79
C ILE A 12 -30.57 -53.34 -2.42
N MET A 13 -30.29 -54.44 -1.72
CA MET A 13 -29.60 -54.40 -0.42
C MET A 13 -28.19 -53.82 -0.54
N THR A 14 -27.43 -54.22 -1.56
CA THR A 14 -26.10 -53.66 -1.83
C THR A 14 -26.18 -52.17 -2.18
N LEU A 15 -27.18 -51.76 -2.98
CA LEU A 15 -27.39 -50.35 -3.33
C LEU A 15 -27.69 -49.50 -2.08
N VAL A 16 -28.60 -49.96 -1.22
CA VAL A 16 -28.94 -49.26 0.04
C VAL A 16 -27.73 -49.19 0.96
N LEU A 17 -26.95 -50.26 1.07
CA LEU A 17 -25.72 -50.28 1.87
C LEU A 17 -24.69 -49.28 1.33
N CYS A 18 -24.49 -49.21 0.01
CA CYS A 18 -23.60 -48.22 -0.62
C CYS A 18 -24.07 -46.80 -0.38
N ILE A 19 -25.37 -46.50 -0.54
CA ILE A 19 -25.93 -45.17 -0.26
C ILE A 19 -25.70 -44.79 1.21
N PHE A 20 -25.94 -45.72 2.14
CA PHE A 20 -25.70 -45.50 3.57
C PHE A 20 -24.23 -45.21 3.86
N LEU A 21 -23.31 -45.97 3.28
CA LEU A 21 -21.85 -45.78 3.44
C LEU A 21 -21.38 -44.44 2.86
N ILE A 22 -21.91 -44.05 1.69
CA ILE A 22 -21.61 -42.76 1.06
C ILE A 22 -22.09 -41.61 1.96
N LEU A 23 -23.34 -41.67 2.44
CA LEU A 23 -23.88 -40.64 3.35
C LEU A 23 -23.12 -40.58 4.68
N TRP A 24 -22.64 -41.72 5.19
CA TRP A 24 -21.81 -41.79 6.39
C TRP A 24 -20.45 -41.12 6.16
N ILE A 25 -19.76 -41.45 5.06
CA ILE A 25 -18.47 -40.86 4.69
C ILE A 25 -18.59 -39.35 4.50
N ILE A 26 -19.60 -38.88 3.76
CA ILE A 26 -19.85 -37.45 3.56
C ILE A 26 -20.06 -36.73 4.90
N ARG A 27 -20.80 -37.32 5.84
CA ARG A 27 -21.01 -36.67 7.14
C ARG A 27 -19.74 -36.53 7.98
N ILE A 28 -18.79 -37.45 7.85
CA ILE A 28 -17.50 -37.38 8.55
C ILE A 28 -16.55 -36.40 7.86
N GLU A 29 -16.46 -36.44 6.54
CA GLU A 29 -15.54 -35.61 5.75
C GLU A 29 -15.93 -34.12 5.76
N PHE A 30 -17.22 -33.80 5.80
CA PHE A 30 -17.70 -32.40 5.75
C PHE A 30 -17.95 -31.76 7.12
N GLN A 31 -17.96 -32.54 8.21
CA GLN A 31 -18.05 -32.02 9.58
C GLN A 31 -16.98 -30.97 9.95
N PRO A 32 -15.68 -31.15 9.61
CA PRO A 32 -14.67 -30.14 9.93
C PRO A 32 -14.90 -28.82 9.16
N LEU A 33 -15.53 -28.86 7.99
CA LEU A 33 -15.85 -27.66 7.21
C LEU A 33 -16.94 -26.82 7.89
N ASP A 34 -17.96 -27.46 8.44
CA ASP A 34 -19.00 -26.79 9.23
C ASP A 34 -18.42 -26.18 10.52
N GLN A 35 -17.45 -26.85 11.16
CA GLN A 35 -16.78 -26.32 12.35
C GLN A 35 -15.94 -25.07 12.03
N ILE A 36 -15.19 -25.10 10.93
CA ILE A 36 -14.41 -23.95 10.43
C ILE A 36 -15.36 -22.80 10.08
N ALA A 37 -16.45 -23.08 9.36
CA ALA A 37 -17.45 -22.08 8.99
C ALA A 37 -18.11 -21.47 10.23
N GLN A 38 -18.44 -22.28 11.25
CA GLN A 38 -19.03 -21.79 12.50
C GLN A 38 -18.06 -20.93 13.29
N HIS A 39 -16.79 -21.32 13.42
CA HIS A 39 -15.78 -20.53 14.15
C HIS A 39 -15.47 -19.20 13.45
N LEU A 40 -15.43 -19.17 12.12
CA LEU A 40 -15.26 -17.93 11.35
C LEU A 40 -16.53 -17.04 11.37
N SER A 41 -17.73 -17.64 11.44
CA SER A 41 -19.00 -16.92 11.47
C SER A 41 -19.37 -16.31 12.82
N HIS A 42 -18.77 -16.78 13.92
CA HIS A 42 -18.97 -16.23 15.25
C HIS A 42 -18.20 -14.91 15.42
N LYS A 43 -18.68 -13.90 14.67
CA LYS A 43 -18.78 -12.47 14.99
C LYS A 43 -17.92 -12.03 16.19
N LYS A 44 -16.72 -11.49 15.90
CA LYS A 44 -15.76 -10.79 16.79
C LYS A 44 -14.58 -11.59 17.38
N GLN A 45 -14.00 -12.54 16.65
CA GLN A 45 -12.60 -12.87 16.96
C GLN A 45 -11.67 -11.91 16.23
N HIS A 46 -10.65 -11.40 16.92
CA HIS A 46 -9.63 -10.59 16.27
C HIS A 46 -9.03 -11.41 15.13
N LEU A 47 -8.63 -10.76 14.04
CA LEU A 47 -8.06 -11.44 12.86
C LEU A 47 -6.90 -12.39 13.25
N SER A 48 -6.18 -12.04 14.32
CA SER A 48 -5.13 -12.83 14.98
C SER A 48 -5.63 -14.12 15.64
N ASP A 49 -6.82 -14.11 16.24
CA ASP A 49 -7.44 -15.30 16.86
C ASP A 49 -7.88 -16.30 15.79
N ALA A 50 -8.44 -15.79 14.68
CA ALA A 50 -8.81 -16.62 13.53
C ALA A 50 -7.57 -17.28 12.89
N ALA A 51 -6.46 -16.55 12.75
CA ALA A 51 -5.19 -17.10 12.27
C ALA A 51 -4.64 -18.18 13.22
N THR A 52 -4.71 -17.95 14.54
CA THR A 52 -4.25 -18.91 15.56
C THR A 52 -5.07 -20.20 15.53
N TYR A 53 -6.39 -20.08 15.41
CA TYR A 53 -7.29 -21.23 15.28
C TYR A 53 -7.02 -22.04 14.01
N LEU A 54 -6.79 -21.39 12.87
CA LEU A 54 -6.43 -22.08 11.62
C LEU A 54 -5.07 -22.78 11.68
N LEU A 55 -4.09 -22.19 12.38
CA LEU A 55 -2.80 -22.83 12.66
C LEU A 55 -2.96 -24.08 13.54
N GLU A 56 -3.81 -24.00 14.56
CA GLU A 56 -4.09 -25.11 15.48
C GLU A 56 -4.83 -26.25 14.76
N LEU A 57 -5.80 -25.91 13.90
CA LEU A 57 -6.48 -26.88 13.04
C LEU A 57 -5.52 -27.59 12.10
N LYS A 58 -4.58 -26.89 11.46
CA LYS A 58 -3.55 -27.50 10.61
C LYS A 58 -2.71 -28.55 11.35
N THR A 59 -2.56 -28.37 12.67
CA THR A 59 -1.82 -29.29 13.56
C THR A 59 -2.67 -30.51 13.97
N GLN A 60 -4.01 -30.43 13.89
CA GLN A 60 -4.95 -31.50 14.28
C GLN A 60 -5.32 -32.50 13.16
N ASN A 61 -4.48 -32.66 12.13
CA ASN A 61 -4.62 -33.73 11.14
C ASN A 61 -5.93 -33.64 10.31
N ILE A 62 -6.14 -32.49 9.67
CA ILE A 62 -7.24 -32.25 8.72
C ILE A 62 -7.07 -33.14 7.47
N PRO A 63 -8.15 -33.63 6.82
CA PRO A 63 -8.09 -34.25 5.50
C PRO A 63 -7.24 -33.45 4.50
N LYS A 64 -6.44 -34.16 3.69
CA LYS A 64 -5.50 -33.54 2.74
C LYS A 64 -6.20 -32.67 1.70
N GLU A 65 -7.47 -32.95 1.46
CA GLU A 65 -8.38 -32.27 0.55
C GLU A 65 -8.77 -30.87 1.06
N ILE A 66 -8.77 -30.65 2.38
CA ILE A 66 -9.16 -29.38 3.03
C ILE A 66 -7.93 -28.52 3.36
N GLN A 67 -6.73 -29.11 3.44
CA GLN A 67 -5.46 -28.38 3.63
C GLN A 67 -5.27 -27.18 2.68
N PRO A 68 -5.44 -27.30 1.34
CA PRO A 68 -5.24 -26.15 0.45
C PRO A 68 -6.24 -25.01 0.70
N PHE A 69 -7.45 -25.31 1.19
CA PHE A 69 -8.42 -24.29 1.56
C PHE A 69 -8.00 -23.54 2.83
N VAL A 70 -7.49 -24.26 3.83
CA VAL A 70 -6.98 -23.67 5.09
C VAL A 70 -5.74 -22.80 4.82
N ASP A 71 -4.83 -23.28 3.96
CA ASP A 71 -3.64 -22.53 3.59
C ASP A 71 -3.99 -21.23 2.86
N GLY A 72 -4.92 -21.27 1.89
CA GLY A 72 -5.38 -20.06 1.19
C GLY A 72 -6.09 -19.06 2.11
N LEU A 73 -6.85 -19.55 3.10
CA LEU A 73 -7.50 -18.68 4.08
C LEU A 73 -6.48 -18.02 5.03
N LEU A 74 -5.45 -18.76 5.44
CA LEU A 74 -4.37 -18.22 6.27
C LEU A 74 -3.58 -17.15 5.53
N GLU A 75 -3.29 -17.36 4.26
CA GLU A 75 -2.64 -16.37 3.40
C GLU A 75 -3.50 -15.12 3.22
N LEU A 76 -4.80 -15.27 2.99
CA LEU A 76 -5.72 -14.14 2.89
C LEU A 76 -5.77 -13.32 4.19
N ILE A 77 -5.85 -14.00 5.34
CA ILE A 77 -5.83 -13.36 6.66
C ILE A 77 -4.52 -12.62 6.88
N HIS A 78 -3.39 -13.22 6.50
CA HIS A 78 -2.08 -12.58 6.61
C HIS A 78 -1.99 -11.31 5.76
N ASN A 79 -2.39 -11.39 4.49
CA ASN A 79 -2.39 -10.26 3.57
C ASN A 79 -3.32 -9.14 4.05
N LEU A 80 -4.49 -9.47 4.58
CA LEU A 80 -5.44 -8.50 5.13
C LEU A 80 -4.88 -7.82 6.40
N HIS A 81 -4.23 -8.59 7.29
CA HIS A 81 -3.58 -8.02 8.47
C HIS A 81 -2.49 -7.02 8.07
N GLN A 82 -1.64 -7.40 7.11
CA GLN A 82 -0.56 -6.55 6.63
C GLN A 82 -1.11 -5.27 5.98
N SER A 83 -2.14 -5.40 5.15
CA SER A 83 -2.79 -4.26 4.51
C SER A 83 -3.40 -3.28 5.53
N LEU A 84 -4.10 -3.79 6.55
CA LEU A 84 -4.69 -2.94 7.59
C LEU A 84 -3.64 -2.25 8.46
N GLU A 85 -2.54 -2.92 8.77
CA GLU A 85 -1.46 -2.31 9.56
C GLU A 85 -0.74 -1.22 8.78
N ASN A 86 -0.53 -1.45 7.48
CA ASN A 86 0.00 -0.44 6.56
C ASN A 86 -0.95 0.76 6.46
N GLU A 87 -2.25 0.53 6.27
CA GLU A 87 -3.25 1.60 6.19
C GLU A 87 -3.29 2.46 7.47
N LYS A 88 -3.26 1.82 8.65
CA LYS A 88 -3.20 2.53 9.94
C LYS A 88 -1.93 3.36 10.08
N SER A 89 -0.78 2.76 9.76
CA SER A 89 0.52 3.42 9.85
C SER A 89 0.61 4.60 8.88
N PHE A 90 0.14 4.42 7.65
CA PHE A 90 0.05 5.46 6.64
C PHE A 90 -0.87 6.60 7.07
N SER A 91 -2.07 6.29 7.57
CA SER A 91 -3.03 7.29 8.06
C SER A 91 -2.47 8.10 9.24
N ALA A 92 -1.80 7.42 10.19
CA ALA A 92 -1.15 8.09 11.32
C ALA A 92 0.01 9.00 10.86
N PHE A 93 0.85 8.52 9.94
CA PHE A 93 1.94 9.29 9.35
C PHE A 93 1.42 10.52 8.59
N ALA A 94 0.44 10.35 7.72
CA ALA A 94 -0.21 11.42 6.97
C ALA A 94 -0.77 12.50 7.91
N ALA A 95 -1.48 12.09 8.96
CA ALA A 95 -2.05 13.02 9.94
C ALA A 95 -0.97 13.81 10.69
N HIS A 96 0.16 13.17 11.04
CA HIS A 96 1.27 13.82 11.71
C HIS A 96 1.99 14.82 10.78
N GLU A 97 2.35 14.39 9.58
CA GLU A 97 3.12 15.19 8.62
C GLU A 97 2.32 16.37 8.07
N LEU A 98 0.99 16.26 7.93
CA LEU A 98 0.15 17.40 7.52
C LEU A 98 -0.06 18.42 8.65
N ARG A 99 -0.05 17.99 9.91
CA ARG A 99 -0.30 18.86 11.07
C ARG A 99 0.84 19.87 11.26
N SER A 100 2.09 19.43 11.10
CA SER A 100 3.28 20.26 11.29
C SER A 100 3.33 21.52 10.40
N PRO A 101 3.24 21.44 9.05
CA PRO A 101 3.20 22.61 8.18
C PRO A 101 1.95 23.47 8.42
N LEU A 102 0.79 22.87 8.73
CA LEU A 102 -0.42 23.63 9.05
C LEU A 102 -0.25 24.47 10.33
N THR A 103 0.38 23.92 11.36
CA THR A 103 0.73 24.67 12.57
C THR A 103 1.69 25.82 12.26
N ALA A 104 2.71 25.59 11.43
CA ALA A 104 3.65 26.63 11.02
C ALA A 104 2.96 27.78 10.26
N ILE A 105 2.08 27.47 9.30
CA ILE A 105 1.26 28.46 8.58
C ILE A 105 0.46 29.29 9.58
N LYS A 106 -0.27 28.63 10.49
CA LYS A 106 -1.11 29.29 11.50
C LYS A 106 -0.29 30.23 12.40
N THR A 107 0.88 29.78 12.87
CA THR A 107 1.75 30.59 13.71
C THR A 107 2.25 31.84 12.98
N HIS A 108 2.74 31.71 11.75
CA HIS A 108 3.23 32.86 10.98
C HIS A 108 2.12 33.86 10.65
N VAL A 109 0.91 33.39 10.32
CA VAL A 109 -0.26 34.25 10.11
C VAL A 109 -0.64 34.98 11.40
N GLN A 110 -0.70 34.28 12.54
CA GLN A 110 -1.01 34.89 13.83
C GLN A 110 0.04 35.93 14.27
N LEU A 111 1.32 35.65 14.05
CA LEU A 111 2.41 36.59 14.32
C LEU A 111 2.28 37.86 13.47
N SER A 112 1.98 37.71 12.17
CA SER A 112 1.70 38.85 11.29
C SER A 112 0.49 39.67 11.75
N GLN A 113 -0.61 39.04 12.15
CA GLN A 113 -1.79 39.72 12.69
C GLN A 113 -1.50 40.47 13.99
N LEU A 114 -0.72 39.88 14.90
CA LEU A 114 -0.28 40.54 16.13
C LEU A 114 0.63 41.75 15.87
N MET A 115 1.50 41.68 14.87
CA MET A 115 2.36 42.79 14.49
C MET A 115 1.58 43.94 13.86
N LEU A 116 0.56 43.63 13.06
CA LEU A 116 -0.37 44.61 12.48
C LEU A 116 -1.21 45.32 13.56
N SER A 117 -1.73 44.57 14.54
CA SER A 117 -2.57 45.15 15.60
C SER A 117 -1.80 46.04 16.58
N GLN A 118 -0.48 45.82 16.74
CA GLN A 118 0.38 46.64 17.58
C GLN A 118 0.89 47.92 16.89
N ASN A 119 0.47 48.20 15.64
CA ASN A 119 0.83 49.40 14.87
C ASN A 119 2.35 49.68 14.81
N LYS A 120 3.17 48.64 14.91
CA LYS A 120 4.62 48.75 14.80
C LYS A 120 4.98 48.87 13.33
N HIS A 121 5.75 49.89 12.94
CA HIS A 121 6.35 50.03 11.60
C HIS A 121 7.30 48.86 11.30
N THR A 122 6.74 47.70 10.97
CA THR A 122 7.46 46.42 10.88
C THR A 122 7.01 45.64 9.64
N HIS A 123 6.76 46.35 8.55
CA HIS A 123 6.38 45.76 7.26
C HIS A 123 7.34 44.62 6.85
N ASP A 124 8.64 44.77 7.11
CA ASP A 124 9.66 43.76 6.79
C ASP A 124 9.51 42.45 7.60
N LYS A 125 9.04 42.52 8.86
CA LYS A 125 8.82 41.31 9.67
C LYS A 125 7.50 40.62 9.31
N ILE A 126 6.50 41.39 8.89
CA ILE A 126 5.22 40.85 8.40
C ILE A 126 5.44 40.15 7.05
N SER A 127 6.18 40.78 6.13
CA SER A 127 6.52 40.16 4.84
C SER A 127 7.36 38.90 5.03
N PHE A 128 8.31 38.90 5.96
CA PHE A 128 9.07 37.69 6.33
C PHE A 128 8.17 36.55 6.84
N ASN A 129 7.23 36.84 7.74
CA ASN A 129 6.28 35.83 8.24
C ASN A 129 5.35 35.31 7.14
N LEU A 130 4.84 36.17 6.27
CA LEU A 130 4.03 35.74 5.13
C LEU A 130 4.82 34.84 4.18
N LYS A 131 6.08 35.18 3.90
CA LYS A 131 6.96 34.32 3.08
C LYS A 131 7.24 32.97 3.74
N ARG A 132 7.35 32.92 5.07
CA ARG A 132 7.46 31.64 5.81
C ARG A 132 6.18 30.81 5.77
N ALA A 133 5.02 31.45 5.81
CA ALA A 133 3.73 30.78 5.62
C ALA A 133 3.63 30.21 4.19
N GLU A 134 4.05 30.96 3.18
CA GLU A 134 4.08 30.52 1.77
C GLU A 134 4.97 29.29 1.57
N VAL A 135 6.19 29.29 2.12
CA VAL A 135 7.07 28.09 2.12
C VAL A 135 6.41 26.90 2.80
N SER A 136 5.64 27.13 3.88
CA SER A 136 4.94 26.06 4.58
C SER A 136 3.75 25.52 3.77
N ILE A 137 3.09 26.36 2.95
CA ILE A 137 2.05 25.95 1.99
C ILE A 137 2.65 25.07 0.90
N GLN A 138 3.78 25.48 0.32
CA GLN A 138 4.48 24.67 -0.70
C GLN A 138 4.85 23.28 -0.16
N ARG A 139 5.34 23.21 1.09
CA ARG A 139 5.63 21.93 1.75
C ARG A 139 4.36 21.09 1.98
N TYR A 140 3.23 21.72 2.30
CA TYR A 140 1.95 21.04 2.46
C TYR A 140 1.47 20.44 1.13
N GLU A 141 1.59 21.17 0.02
CA GLU A 141 1.25 20.68 -1.32
C GLU A 141 2.11 19.49 -1.74
N GLN A 142 3.42 19.55 -1.48
CA GLN A 142 4.34 18.44 -1.74
C GLN A 142 3.97 17.17 -0.95
N LEU A 143 3.66 17.30 0.35
CA LEU A 143 3.24 16.18 1.17
C LEU A 143 1.91 15.59 0.68
N LEU A 144 0.99 16.44 0.22
CA LEU A 144 -0.27 16.00 -0.37
C LEU A 144 -0.04 15.19 -1.65
N GLU A 145 0.82 15.68 -2.56
CA GLU A 145 1.20 14.96 -3.77
C GLU A 145 1.82 13.58 -3.44
N GLN A 146 2.73 13.53 -2.45
CA GLN A 146 3.36 12.29 -1.99
C GLN A 146 2.36 11.31 -1.38
N LEU A 147 1.40 11.78 -0.57
CA LEU A 147 0.36 10.92 0.02
C LEU A 147 -0.59 10.36 -1.06
N LEU A 148 -0.99 11.19 -2.03
CA LEU A 148 -1.83 10.74 -3.15
C LEU A 148 -1.12 9.70 -4.03
N LEU A 149 0.19 9.87 -4.21
CA LEU A 149 1.03 8.94 -4.93
C LEU A 149 1.14 7.59 -4.21
N LEU A 150 1.42 7.61 -2.91
CA LEU A 150 1.51 6.42 -2.07
C LEU A 150 0.18 5.65 -2.04
N SER A 151 -0.94 6.35 -1.91
CA SER A 151 -2.28 5.76 -1.97
C SER A 151 -2.56 5.04 -3.31
N LYS A 152 -2.07 5.57 -4.43
CA LYS A 152 -2.21 4.91 -5.74
C LYS A 152 -1.36 3.64 -5.85
N THR A 153 -0.17 3.63 -5.25
CA THR A 153 0.71 2.46 -5.28
C THR A 153 0.25 1.31 -4.37
N GLU A 154 -0.40 1.60 -3.24
CA GLU A 154 -0.93 0.54 -2.34
C GLU A 154 -2.16 -0.19 -2.91
N ILE A 155 -2.90 0.42 -3.85
CA ILE A 155 -4.10 -0.18 -4.46
C ILE A 155 -3.75 -1.19 -5.57
N GLN A 156 -2.48 -1.28 -6.00
CA GLN A 156 -2.04 -2.20 -7.06
C GLN A 156 -1.16 -3.37 -6.58
N PRO A 157 -1.53 -4.15 -5.55
CA PRO A 157 -0.85 -5.40 -5.28
C PRO A 157 -1.50 -6.50 -6.16
N GLN A 158 -0.67 -7.20 -6.92
CA GLN A 158 -0.85 -8.59 -7.39
C GLN A 158 -1.22 -8.93 -8.84
N HIS A 159 -1.52 -7.98 -9.76
CA HIS A 159 -1.78 -8.36 -11.17
C HIS A 159 -1.22 -7.43 -12.25
N SER A 160 -0.21 -6.61 -11.96
CA SER A 160 0.64 -6.10 -13.05
C SER A 160 1.57 -7.23 -13.45
N SER A 161 1.38 -7.78 -14.65
CA SER A 161 2.35 -8.64 -15.29
C SER A 161 3.74 -8.04 -15.11
N MET A 162 4.70 -8.86 -14.65
CA MET A 162 6.11 -8.49 -14.60
C MET A 162 6.55 -8.10 -16.01
N GLU A 163 6.51 -6.81 -16.30
CA GLU A 163 6.95 -6.22 -17.56
C GLU A 163 8.37 -5.70 -17.37
N PHE A 164 9.26 -6.13 -18.26
CA PHE A 164 10.59 -5.55 -18.36
C PHE A 164 10.45 -4.12 -18.87
N SER A 165 10.73 -3.15 -18.02
CA SER A 165 10.70 -1.74 -18.38
C SER A 165 12.10 -1.26 -18.70
N ASP A 166 12.22 -0.49 -19.80
CA ASP A 166 13.45 0.22 -20.14
C ASP A 166 13.58 1.47 -19.25
N VAL A 167 14.59 1.46 -18.40
CA VAL A 167 14.91 2.56 -17.48
C VAL A 167 15.23 3.84 -18.25
N THR A 168 15.91 3.72 -19.39
CA THR A 168 16.32 4.86 -20.23
C THR A 168 15.10 5.61 -20.73
N HIS A 169 14.16 4.89 -21.32
CA HIS A 169 12.93 5.48 -21.86
C HIS A 169 12.09 6.12 -20.76
N THR A 170 11.91 5.41 -19.65
CA THR A 170 11.11 5.89 -18.51
C THR A 170 11.72 7.13 -17.87
N LEU A 171 13.05 7.14 -17.69
CA LEU A 171 13.78 8.28 -17.13
C LEU A 171 13.69 9.51 -18.04
N GLN A 172 13.80 9.33 -19.36
CA GLN A 172 13.68 10.44 -20.31
C GLN A 172 12.28 11.09 -20.28
N GLN A 173 11.22 10.27 -20.13
CA GLN A 173 9.86 10.78 -19.95
C GLN A 173 9.73 11.57 -18.65
N VAL A 174 10.22 11.02 -17.53
CA VAL A 174 10.16 11.68 -16.22
C VAL A 174 10.92 13.00 -16.21
N ILE A 175 12.09 13.07 -16.85
CA ILE A 175 12.87 14.32 -16.95
C ILE A 175 12.10 15.36 -17.77
N SER A 176 11.54 14.96 -18.91
CA SER A 176 10.75 15.87 -19.76
C SER A 176 9.55 16.46 -19.00
N ASP A 177 8.84 15.64 -18.23
CA ASP A 177 7.71 16.07 -17.40
C ASP A 177 8.16 17.01 -16.27
N LEU A 178 9.31 16.75 -15.65
CA LEU A 178 9.84 17.57 -14.57
C LEU A 178 10.45 18.89 -15.06
N GLU A 179 11.05 18.93 -16.25
CA GLU A 179 11.55 20.16 -16.88
C GLU A 179 10.42 21.19 -17.10
N GLN A 180 9.20 20.72 -17.37
CA GLN A 180 8.03 21.61 -17.46
C GLN A 180 7.73 22.32 -16.13
N LYS A 181 8.01 21.67 -15.00
CA LYS A 181 7.80 22.21 -13.63
C LYS A 181 9.05 22.95 -13.11
N TYR A 182 10.24 22.55 -13.54
CA TYR A 182 11.54 23.04 -13.09
C TYR A 182 12.48 23.29 -14.30
N PRO A 183 12.50 24.50 -14.87
CA PRO A 183 13.25 24.80 -16.10
C PRO A 183 14.77 24.57 -15.99
N ASP A 184 15.34 24.71 -14.79
CA ASP A 184 16.79 24.62 -14.54
C ASP A 184 17.23 23.20 -14.13
N LEU A 185 16.33 22.22 -14.17
CA LEU A 185 16.58 20.86 -13.68
C LEU A 185 17.69 20.16 -14.49
N SER A 186 17.66 20.29 -15.81
CA SER A 186 18.59 19.64 -16.74
C SER A 186 20.03 20.10 -16.53
N GLU A 187 20.24 21.36 -16.15
CA GLU A 187 21.57 21.92 -15.88
C GLU A 187 22.22 21.32 -14.62
N HIS A 188 21.40 20.77 -13.72
CA HIS A 188 21.85 20.19 -12.45
C HIS A 188 21.89 18.65 -12.47
N LEU A 189 21.48 18.01 -13.58
CA LEU A 189 21.47 16.56 -13.72
C LEU A 189 22.68 16.08 -14.54
N ASN A 190 23.53 15.27 -13.91
CA ASN A 190 24.57 14.52 -14.61
C ASN A 190 24.18 13.04 -14.67
N ILE A 191 23.78 12.57 -15.85
CA ILE A 191 23.28 11.21 -16.06
C ILE A 191 24.25 10.43 -16.96
N ASP A 192 24.70 9.27 -16.48
CA ASP A 192 25.43 8.30 -17.30
C ASP A 192 24.47 7.34 -17.99
N TRP A 193 23.99 7.74 -19.17
CA TRP A 193 23.04 6.98 -19.99
C TRP A 193 23.53 5.59 -20.42
N GLY A 194 24.85 5.33 -20.40
CA GLY A 194 25.42 4.05 -20.79
C GLY A 194 25.29 2.95 -19.74
N SER A 195 24.87 3.29 -18.52
CA SER A 195 24.83 2.40 -17.37
C SER A 195 23.47 1.74 -17.10
N PHE A 196 22.43 2.12 -17.84
CA PHE A 196 21.06 1.64 -17.61
C PHE A 196 20.78 0.31 -18.33
N SER A 197 20.07 -0.58 -17.62
CA SER A 197 19.56 -1.85 -18.15
C SER A 197 18.05 -1.94 -17.94
N THR A 198 17.39 -2.90 -18.61
CA THR A 198 15.99 -3.22 -18.32
C THR A 198 15.84 -3.77 -16.91
N ILE A 199 14.82 -3.31 -16.19
CA ILE A 199 14.50 -3.82 -14.84
C ILE A 199 13.12 -4.46 -14.83
N ASN A 200 12.95 -5.45 -13.95
CA ASN A 200 11.66 -6.10 -13.74
C ASN A 200 10.81 -5.27 -12.77
N LEU A 201 10.26 -4.17 -13.27
CA LEU A 201 9.40 -3.27 -12.53
C LEU A 201 8.40 -2.64 -13.51
N PRO A 202 7.09 -2.55 -13.18
CA PRO A 202 6.14 -1.88 -14.05
C PRO A 202 6.53 -0.42 -14.33
N GLN A 203 6.43 0.02 -15.58
CA GLN A 203 6.86 1.35 -16.03
C GLN A 203 6.25 2.48 -15.18
N ALA A 204 4.97 2.35 -14.80
CA ALA A 204 4.30 3.34 -13.97
C ALA A 204 4.94 3.48 -12.57
N VAL A 205 5.32 2.37 -11.94
CA VAL A 205 5.98 2.38 -10.63
C VAL A 205 7.40 2.94 -10.76
N LEU A 206 8.11 2.55 -11.82
CA LEU A 206 9.44 3.07 -12.11
C LEU A 206 9.43 4.59 -12.30
N ALA A 207 8.49 5.12 -13.08
CA ALA A 207 8.33 6.56 -13.30
C ALA A 207 8.12 7.32 -11.99
N VAL A 208 7.28 6.77 -11.11
CA VAL A 208 6.99 7.34 -9.79
C VAL A 208 8.24 7.38 -8.91
N VAL A 209 8.99 6.29 -8.83
CA VAL A 209 10.23 6.21 -8.03
C VAL A 209 11.28 7.18 -8.56
N LEU A 210 11.51 7.19 -9.88
CA LEU A 210 12.47 8.09 -10.50
C LEU A 210 12.11 9.55 -10.27
N LYS A 211 10.83 9.91 -10.43
CA LYS A 211 10.35 11.27 -10.17
C LYS A 211 10.64 11.71 -8.74
N ASN A 212 10.28 10.87 -7.76
CA ASN A 212 10.53 11.17 -6.35
C ASN A 212 12.02 11.31 -6.02
N LEU A 213 12.87 10.45 -6.58
CA LEU A 213 14.33 10.51 -6.36
C LEU A 213 14.92 11.79 -6.94
N ILE A 214 14.52 12.16 -8.17
CA ILE A 214 15.00 13.37 -8.85
C ILE A 214 14.52 14.61 -8.11
N GLU A 215 13.23 14.69 -7.77
CA GLU A 215 12.68 15.82 -7.00
C GLU A 215 13.39 15.94 -5.64
N ASN A 216 13.58 14.84 -4.91
CA ASN A 216 14.31 14.86 -3.63
C ASN A 216 15.76 15.32 -3.79
N ALA A 217 16.46 14.85 -4.83
CA ALA A 217 17.84 15.26 -5.10
C ALA A 217 17.92 16.76 -5.43
N PHE A 218 17.02 17.25 -6.28
CA PHE A 218 16.96 18.66 -6.65
C PHE A 218 16.63 19.56 -5.45
N PHE A 219 15.66 19.19 -4.60
CA PHE A 219 15.35 19.93 -3.39
C PHE A 219 16.50 19.93 -2.38
N THR A 220 17.20 18.80 -2.22
CA THR A 220 18.36 18.74 -1.31
C THR A 220 19.52 19.61 -1.81
N CYS A 221 19.75 19.66 -3.13
CA CYS A 221 20.80 20.49 -3.73
C CYS A 221 20.48 21.99 -3.67
N THR A 222 19.22 22.38 -3.82
CA THR A 222 18.77 23.79 -3.76
C THR A 222 18.72 24.33 -2.33
N VAL A 223 18.37 23.49 -1.34
CA VAL A 223 18.35 23.88 0.09
C VAL A 223 19.75 23.92 0.71
N TYR A 224 20.72 23.16 0.18
CA TYR A 224 22.11 23.12 0.65
C TYR A 224 23.06 23.95 -0.24
N ASN A 225 22.69 25.20 -0.58
CA ASN A 225 23.63 26.18 -1.14
C ASN A 225 23.97 27.29 -0.12
N PRO A 226 24.89 27.05 0.83
CA PRO A 226 25.36 28.07 1.77
C PRO A 226 26.42 29.02 1.19
N TYR A 227 26.69 29.06 -0.12
CA TYR A 227 27.79 29.85 -0.70
C TYR A 227 27.46 30.75 -1.89
N SER A 228 26.21 30.88 -2.34
CA SER A 228 25.86 31.74 -3.50
C SER A 228 25.65 33.23 -3.19
N SER A 229 25.96 33.73 -1.99
CA SER A 229 25.83 35.17 -1.65
C SER A 229 27.13 35.85 -1.20
N VAL A 230 28.31 35.35 -1.61
CA VAL A 230 29.57 36.08 -1.41
C VAL A 230 30.48 35.93 -2.63
N HIS A 231 30.13 36.55 -3.76
CA HIS A 231 31.05 37.33 -4.61
C HIS A 231 30.33 37.79 -5.90
N GLY A 232 30.16 39.10 -6.01
CA GLY A 232 29.60 39.76 -7.18
C GLY A 232 29.39 41.24 -6.86
N LYS A 233 30.50 41.95 -6.71
CA LYS A 233 30.55 43.41 -6.85
C LYS A 233 30.15 43.79 -8.28
#